data_AF-A0A5J4TYS5-F1
#
_entry.id   AF-A0A5J4TYS5-F1
#
_cell.length_a   1.000
_cell.length_b   1.000
_cell.length_c   1.000
_cell.angle_alpha   90.00
_cell.angle_beta   90.00
_cell.angle_gamma   90.00
#
_symmetry.space_group_name_H-M   'P 1'
#
loop_
_entity.id
_entity.type
_entity.pdbx_description
1 polymer ?
#
loop_
_entity_poly.entity_id
_entity_poly.type
_entity_poly.pdbx_seq_one_letter_code
_entity_poly.pdbx_strand_id
1 'polypeptide(L)'
;QQFYDANAKYYFPTIDGDKQDEKKLLGLSIENEGDEMIALAPKNYYIHTFKRNQLTDVIKLKGVNLRQNNIDKQDVIDNIVNGKITQGTNMRLGQLADQLQEGQLSKTYCMSKMIQSNNALTGIQTKMIVLKNSQSCVPFIYGLTADSYSDCI
;
A
#
# COMPACT_ATOMS: atom_id res chain seq x y z
N GLN A 1 -5.92 -30.44 0.47
CA GLN A 1 -5.34 -30.64 1.80
C GLN A 1 -4.04 -31.44 1.75
N GLN A 2 -4.06 -32.76 1.47
CA GLN A 2 -2.85 -33.63 1.50
C GLN A 2 -1.61 -33.11 0.77
N PHE A 3 -1.76 -32.49 -0.40
CA PHE A 3 -0.63 -31.90 -1.12
C PHE A 3 0.07 -30.80 -0.29
N TYR A 4 -0.70 -29.88 0.30
CA TYR A 4 -0.13 -28.78 1.08
C TYR A 4 0.51 -29.30 2.36
N ASP A 5 -0.13 -30.25 3.04
CA ASP A 5 0.39 -30.81 4.29
C ASP A 5 1.74 -31.54 4.05
N ALA A 6 1.86 -32.28 2.95
CA ALA A 6 3.10 -32.98 2.59
C ALA A 6 4.24 -32.03 2.17
N ASN A 7 3.90 -30.84 1.67
CA ASN A 7 4.86 -29.90 1.07
C ASN A 7 5.06 -28.60 1.88
N ALA A 8 4.37 -28.41 3.00
CA ALA A 8 4.39 -27.16 3.78
C ALA A 8 5.82 -26.70 4.12
N LYS A 9 6.71 -27.62 4.47
CA LYS A 9 8.12 -27.34 4.79
C LYS A 9 8.91 -26.66 3.66
N TYR A 10 8.47 -26.77 2.41
CA TYR A 10 9.13 -26.11 1.27
C TYR A 10 8.68 -24.66 1.08
N TYR A 11 7.54 -24.29 1.65
CA TYR A 11 6.93 -22.99 1.43
C TYR A 11 6.89 -22.14 2.70
N PHE A 12 6.71 -22.73 3.88
CA PHE A 12 6.60 -21.99 5.12
C PHE A 12 7.93 -21.98 5.89
N PRO A 13 8.20 -20.91 6.64
CA PRO A 13 9.35 -20.86 7.53
C PRO A 13 9.12 -21.79 8.73
N THR A 14 10.18 -22.40 9.23
CA THR A 14 10.17 -23.16 10.48
C THR A 14 10.49 -22.23 11.66
N ILE A 15 10.04 -22.60 12.86
CA ILE A 15 10.29 -21.81 14.09
C ILE A 15 11.80 -21.61 14.33
N ASP A 16 12.60 -22.64 14.07
CA ASP A 16 14.07 -22.61 14.17
C ASP A 16 14.77 -22.28 12.83
N GLY A 17 14.04 -21.68 11.89
CA GLY A 17 14.52 -21.42 10.53
C GLY A 17 15.75 -20.52 10.49
N ASP A 18 16.72 -20.86 9.64
CA ASP A 18 17.92 -20.06 9.40
C ASP A 18 17.71 -19.07 8.23
N LYS A 19 18.78 -18.37 7.84
CA LYS A 19 18.74 -17.45 6.68
C LYS A 19 18.39 -18.13 5.35
N GLN A 20 18.61 -19.45 5.22
CA GLN A 20 18.21 -20.18 4.01
C GLN A 20 16.71 -20.41 4.02
N ASP A 21 16.16 -20.68 5.19
CA ASP A 21 14.73 -20.86 5.43
C ASP A 21 13.94 -19.60 5.06
N GLU A 22 14.41 -18.42 5.48
CA GLU A 22 13.83 -17.10 5.13
C GLU A 22 13.91 -16.77 3.63
N LYS A 23 14.83 -17.41 2.89
CA LYS A 23 15.15 -17.08 1.49
C LYS A 23 14.78 -18.21 0.51
N LYS A 24 13.94 -19.15 0.92
CA LYS A 24 13.41 -20.19 0.04
C LYS A 24 12.76 -19.56 -1.19
N LEU A 25 13.07 -20.10 -2.37
CA LEU A 25 12.43 -19.69 -3.61
C LEU A 25 10.94 -20.02 -3.55
N LEU A 26 10.07 -19.03 -3.77
CA LEU A 26 8.61 -19.13 -3.57
C LEU A 26 8.20 -19.46 -2.13
N GLY A 27 9.11 -19.33 -1.18
CA GLY A 27 8.82 -19.42 0.24
C GLY A 27 8.12 -18.16 0.75
N LEU A 28 7.27 -18.34 1.74
CA LEU A 28 6.75 -17.28 2.59
C LEU A 28 7.86 -16.86 3.55
N SER A 29 8.09 -15.55 3.63
CA SER A 29 9.08 -14.96 4.53
C SER A 29 8.43 -13.78 5.23
N ILE A 30 8.60 -13.70 6.56
CA ILE A 30 8.03 -12.63 7.36
C ILE A 30 8.98 -11.44 7.28
N GLU A 31 8.60 -10.39 6.56
CA GLU A 31 9.45 -9.21 6.40
C GLU A 31 9.48 -8.34 7.67
N ASN A 32 8.34 -8.21 8.36
CA ASN A 32 8.18 -7.34 9.51
C ASN A 32 7.12 -7.89 10.45
N GLU A 33 7.43 -7.87 11.74
CA GLU A 33 6.49 -8.13 12.82
C GLU A 33 6.34 -6.87 13.68
N GLY A 34 5.17 -6.70 14.27
CA GLY A 34 4.83 -5.52 15.06
C GLY A 34 3.81 -5.85 16.12
N ASP A 35 3.85 -5.12 17.23
CA ASP A 35 2.89 -5.21 18.33
C ASP A 35 1.59 -4.45 18.01
N GLU A 36 1.66 -3.42 17.16
CA GLU A 36 0.50 -2.67 16.68
C GLU A 36 0.50 -2.54 15.15
N MET A 37 -0.64 -2.81 14.52
CA MET A 37 -0.83 -2.62 13.08
C MET A 37 -2.21 -2.03 12.79
N ILE A 38 -2.25 -0.99 11.96
CA ILE A 38 -3.48 -0.36 11.49
C ILE A 38 -3.49 -0.40 9.96
N ALA A 39 -4.39 -1.17 9.37
CA ALA A 39 -4.52 -1.29 7.92
C ALA A 39 -5.78 -0.58 7.43
N LEU A 40 -5.61 0.56 6.75
CA LEU A 40 -6.72 1.36 6.24
C LEU A 40 -7.22 0.88 4.88
N ALA A 41 -6.29 0.42 4.03
CA ALA A 41 -6.58 -0.09 2.69
C ALA A 41 -5.39 -0.89 2.14
N PRO A 42 -5.55 -1.63 1.02
CA PRO A 42 -4.43 -2.29 0.36
C PRO A 42 -3.28 -1.31 0.05
N LYS A 43 -2.09 -1.61 0.59
CA LYS A 43 -0.87 -0.78 0.49
C LYS A 43 -0.92 0.56 1.25
N ASN A 44 -1.89 0.74 2.16
CA ASN A 44 -2.01 1.88 3.07
C ASN A 44 -2.13 1.36 4.51
N TYR A 45 -1.02 1.28 5.24
CA TYR A 45 -0.99 0.75 6.59
C TYR A 45 0.10 1.38 7.44
N TYR A 46 -0.12 1.34 8.75
CA TYR A 46 0.84 1.64 9.80
C TYR A 46 1.19 0.33 10.52
N ILE A 47 2.46 0.15 10.87
CA ILE A 47 2.92 -0.92 11.76
C ILE A 47 3.98 -0.37 12.70
N HIS A 48 3.82 -0.59 14.00
CA HIS A 48 4.83 -0.36 15.01
C HIS A 48 5.71 -1.60 15.09
N THR A 49 6.97 -1.50 14.71
CA THR A 49 7.84 -2.65 14.52
C THR A 49 9.19 -2.44 15.19
N PHE A 50 9.73 -3.52 15.76
CA PHE A 50 11.06 -3.52 16.36
C PHE A 50 12.12 -3.80 15.30
N LYS A 51 12.93 -2.80 14.98
CA LYS A 51 14.01 -2.90 13.98
C LYS A 51 15.29 -2.28 14.50
N ARG A 52 16.42 -2.95 14.26
CA ARG A 52 17.76 -2.46 14.64
C ARG A 52 17.85 -2.07 16.12
N ASN A 53 17.29 -2.92 16.98
CA ASN A 53 17.21 -2.72 18.43
C ASN A 53 16.43 -1.47 18.88
N GLN A 54 15.52 -0.96 18.05
CA GLN A 54 14.69 0.20 18.35
C GLN A 54 13.26 0.01 17.86
N LEU A 55 12.30 0.54 18.60
CA LEU A 55 10.90 0.62 18.15
C LEU A 55 10.79 1.71 17.09
N THR A 56 10.18 1.37 15.96
CA THR A 56 10.06 2.26 14.80
C THR A 56 8.69 2.16 14.16
N ASP A 57 8.15 3.31 13.81
CA ASP A 57 6.92 3.40 13.03
C ASP A 57 7.22 3.20 11.56
N VAL A 58 6.56 2.21 10.95
CA VAL A 58 6.60 1.99 9.51
C VAL A 58 5.23 2.29 8.96
N ILE A 59 5.14 3.39 8.21
CA ILE A 59 3.96 3.73 7.44
C ILE A 59 4.23 3.33 5.99
N LYS A 60 3.26 2.69 5.36
CA LYS A 60 3.23 2.46 3.92
C LYS A 60 2.03 3.17 3.35
N LEU A 61 2.26 3.97 2.32
CA LEU A 61 1.23 4.70 1.60
C LEU A 61 1.36 4.44 0.11
N LYS A 62 0.23 4.31 -0.56
CA LYS A 62 0.16 4.17 -2.00
C LYS A 62 0.12 5.54 -2.65
N GLY A 63 1.04 5.76 -3.58
CA GLY A 63 0.97 6.93 -4.47
C GLY A 63 1.37 8.24 -3.80
N VAL A 64 2.02 8.21 -2.63
CA VAL A 64 2.69 9.37 -2.03
C VAL A 64 4.05 8.98 -1.44
N ASN A 65 5.01 9.90 -1.50
CA ASN A 65 6.34 9.68 -0.92
C ASN A 65 6.39 10.18 0.53
N LEU A 66 6.54 9.27 1.49
CA LEU A 66 6.67 9.59 2.93
C LEU A 66 7.88 10.47 3.27
N ARG A 67 8.97 10.45 2.49
CA ARG A 67 10.12 11.34 2.77
C ARG A 67 9.82 12.80 2.42
N GLN A 68 8.88 13.03 1.51
CA GLN A 68 8.47 14.36 1.07
C GLN A 68 7.25 14.88 1.84
N ASN A 69 6.57 14.00 2.59
CA ASN A 69 5.33 14.30 3.27
C ASN A 69 5.45 13.86 4.73
N ASN A 70 5.27 14.79 5.66
CA ASN A 70 5.32 14.45 7.08
C ASN A 70 3.98 13.85 7.51
N ILE A 71 3.81 12.55 7.29
CA ILE A 71 2.63 11.77 7.67
C ILE A 71 3.04 10.80 8.77
N ASP A 72 2.33 10.83 9.88
CA ASP A 72 2.63 10.04 11.08
C ASP A 72 1.47 9.15 11.52
N LYS A 73 1.62 8.49 12.68
CA LYS A 73 0.59 7.64 13.29
C LYS A 73 -0.68 8.43 13.62
N GLN A 74 -0.56 9.67 14.07
CA GLN A 74 -1.71 10.49 14.46
C GLN A 74 -2.58 10.80 13.24
N ASP A 75 -1.99 11.03 12.06
CA ASP A 75 -2.75 11.19 10.82
C ASP A 75 -3.57 9.94 10.47
N VAL A 76 -3.04 8.75 10.73
CA VAL A 76 -3.76 7.48 10.55
C VAL A 76 -4.93 7.37 11.52
N ILE A 77 -4.72 7.71 12.80
CA ILE A 77 -5.76 7.70 13.84
C ILE A 77 -6.85 8.74 13.53
N ASP A 78 -6.46 9.98 13.21
CA ASP A 78 -7.39 11.05 12.85
C ASP A 78 -8.23 10.68 11.62
N ASN A 79 -7.65 9.97 10.66
CA ASN A 79 -8.37 9.50 9.49
C ASN A 79 -9.50 8.53 9.88
N ILE A 80 -9.27 7.64 10.85
CA ILE A 80 -10.27 6.68 11.34
C ILE A 80 -11.31 7.38 12.22
N VAL A 81 -10.85 8.12 13.22
CA VAL A 81 -11.70 8.64 14.29
C VAL A 81 -12.48 9.87 13.83
N ASN A 82 -11.81 10.76 13.09
CA ASN A 82 -12.36 12.07 12.71
C ASN A 82 -12.71 12.14 11.21
N GLY A 83 -12.45 11.08 10.44
CA GLY A 83 -12.62 11.11 8.98
C GLY A 83 -11.66 12.08 8.27
N LYS A 84 -10.56 12.50 8.93
CA LYS A 84 -9.62 13.49 8.39
C LYS A 84 -8.97 12.97 7.12
N ILE A 85 -9.08 13.70 6.01
CA ILE A 85 -8.36 13.39 4.77
C ILE A 85 -6.96 14.00 4.85
N THR A 86 -5.92 13.16 4.87
CA THR A 86 -4.53 13.61 4.81
C THR A 86 -4.09 13.69 3.36
N GLN A 87 -3.63 14.86 2.92
CA GLN A 87 -3.09 15.06 1.58
C GLN A 87 -1.57 14.90 1.59
N GLY A 88 -1.03 14.38 0.49
CA GLY A 88 0.39 14.31 0.24
C GLY A 88 0.73 14.85 -1.15
N THR A 89 1.89 15.46 -1.26
CA THR A 89 2.42 16.01 -2.49
C THR A 89 3.51 15.10 -3.04
N ASN A 90 3.39 14.75 -4.32
CA ASN A 90 4.48 14.12 -5.06
C ASN A 90 5.14 15.12 -5.97
N MET A 91 6.45 15.02 -6.03
CA MET A 91 7.28 15.81 -6.91
C MET A 91 8.02 14.88 -7.86
N ARG A 92 7.85 15.11 -9.15
CA ARG A 92 8.55 14.39 -10.22
C ARG A 92 9.25 15.38 -11.13
N LEU A 93 10.47 15.03 -11.56
CA LEU A 93 11.13 15.70 -12.66
C LEU A 93 10.75 15.02 -13.98
N GLY A 94 10.39 15.82 -14.98
CA GLY A 94 10.02 15.35 -16.30
C GLY A 94 10.57 16.27 -17.37
N GLN A 95 11.03 15.69 -18.46
CA GLN A 95 11.43 16.44 -19.64
C GLN A 95 10.17 16.80 -20.43
N LEU A 96 9.94 18.10 -20.60
CA LEU A 96 8.93 18.61 -21.52
C LEU A 96 9.63 18.95 -22.83
N ALA A 97 9.01 18.56 -23.94
CA ALA A 97 9.41 19.03 -25.25
C ALA A 97 8.35 20.00 -25.73
N ASP A 98 8.75 21.19 -26.16
CA ASP A 98 7.83 22.11 -26.80
C ASP A 98 7.35 21.49 -28.12
N GLN A 99 6.10 21.79 -28.51
CA GLN A 99 5.66 21.45 -29.85
C GLN A 99 6.49 22.28 -30.85
N LEU A 100 6.98 21.63 -31.91
CA LEU A 100 7.72 22.33 -32.97
C LEU A 100 6.79 23.38 -33.57
N GLN A 101 7.19 24.64 -33.50
CA GLN A 101 6.51 25.71 -34.22
C GLN A 101 6.90 25.64 -35.71
N GLU A 102 6.04 26.12 -36.59
CA GLU A 102 6.29 26.14 -38.04
C GLU A 102 7.59 26.90 -38.34
N GLY A 103 8.57 26.23 -38.95
CA GLY A 103 9.91 26.77 -39.23
C GLY A 103 11.02 26.40 -38.22
N GLN A 104 10.71 25.72 -37.10
CA GLN A 104 11.75 25.18 -36.21
C GLN A 104 12.28 23.82 -36.69
N LEU A 105 13.61 23.70 -36.77
CA LEU A 105 14.33 22.50 -37.24
C LEU A 105 14.65 21.48 -36.14
N SER A 106 14.46 21.82 -34.86
CA SER A 106 14.78 20.94 -33.73
C SER A 106 13.92 21.24 -32.51
N LYS A 107 13.62 20.20 -31.71
CA LYS A 107 12.85 20.29 -30.47
C LYS A 107 13.74 20.80 -29.34
N THR A 108 13.25 21.81 -28.62
CA THR A 108 13.84 22.21 -27.34
C THR A 108 13.30 21.30 -26.26
N TYR A 109 14.20 20.73 -25.46
CA TYR A 109 13.83 19.93 -24.30
C TYR A 109 14.16 20.66 -23.01
N CYS A 110 13.14 20.88 -22.19
CA CYS A 110 13.24 21.56 -20.91
C CYS A 110 12.97 20.58 -19.78
N MET A 111 13.87 20.49 -18.80
CA MET A 111 13.58 19.77 -17.57
C MET A 111 12.62 20.60 -16.73
N SER A 112 11.51 19.98 -16.33
CA SER A 112 10.44 20.60 -15.56
C SER A 112 10.19 19.84 -14.27
N LYS A 113 9.72 20.58 -13.26
CA LYS A 113 9.28 20.05 -11.99
C LYS A 113 7.76 19.99 -11.97
N MET A 114 7.21 18.78 -11.91
CA MET A 114 5.77 18.56 -11.77
C MET A 114 5.45 18.25 -10.31
N ILE A 115 4.49 18.98 -9.77
CA ILE A 115 4.00 18.82 -8.40
C ILE A 115 2.54 18.38 -8.48
N GLN A 116 2.20 17.25 -7.86
CA GLN A 116 0.85 16.71 -7.83
C GLN A 116 0.41 16.47 -6.39
N SER A 117 -0.69 17.09 -5.98
CA SER A 117 -1.36 16.78 -4.73
C SER A 117 -2.24 15.54 -4.90
N ASN A 118 -2.14 14.61 -3.95
CA ASN A 118 -2.93 13.40 -3.89
C ASN A 118 -3.52 13.26 -2.49
N ASN A 119 -4.68 12.64 -2.36
CA ASN A 119 -5.18 12.24 -1.05
C ASN A 119 -4.40 10.99 -0.60
N ALA A 120 -3.54 11.15 0.39
CA ALA A 120 -2.68 10.10 0.93
C ALA A 120 -3.48 9.13 1.80
N LEU A 121 -4.34 9.67 2.67
CA LEU A 121 -5.22 8.92 3.57
C LEU A 121 -6.63 9.47 3.43
N THR A 122 -7.59 8.59 3.14
CA THR A 122 -8.99 8.99 2.91
C THR A 122 -9.98 8.22 3.80
N GLY A 123 -9.56 7.16 4.49
CA GLY A 123 -10.45 6.31 5.30
C GLY A 123 -11.50 5.54 4.49
N ILE A 124 -11.47 5.68 3.15
CA ILE A 124 -12.46 5.15 2.22
C ILE A 124 -11.77 4.21 1.25
N GLN A 125 -12.20 2.96 1.24
CA GLN A 125 -11.76 1.96 0.28
C GLN A 125 -12.70 1.90 -0.92
N THR A 126 -12.38 2.65 -1.98
CA THR A 126 -13.23 2.72 -3.18
C THR A 126 -13.12 1.50 -4.10
N LYS A 127 -12.20 0.58 -3.82
CA LYS A 127 -11.91 -0.57 -4.69
C LYS A 127 -12.55 -1.87 -4.24
N MET A 128 -13.11 -1.91 -3.03
CA MET A 128 -13.73 -3.11 -2.47
C MET A 128 -15.00 -2.75 -1.72
N ILE A 129 -15.91 -3.71 -1.63
CA ILE A 129 -17.11 -3.67 -0.80
C ILE A 129 -16.88 -4.63 0.37
N VAL A 130 -17.21 -4.21 1.59
CA VAL A 130 -17.20 -5.08 2.77
C VAL A 130 -18.59 -5.67 2.94
N LEU A 131 -18.70 -7.00 2.93
CA LEU A 131 -19.96 -7.71 3.15
C LEU A 131 -20.33 -7.65 4.64
N LYS A 132 -21.59 -7.34 4.94
CA LYS A 132 -22.03 -7.08 6.32
C LYS A 132 -21.94 -8.30 7.23
N ASN A 133 -22.21 -9.50 6.72
CA ASN A 133 -22.32 -10.69 7.58
C ASN A 133 -20.94 -11.28 7.85
N SER A 134 -20.15 -11.56 6.82
CA SER A 134 -18.83 -12.19 7.01
C SER A 134 -17.70 -11.21 7.27
N GLN A 135 -17.93 -9.92 7.07
CA GLN A 135 -16.88 -8.91 6.98
C GLN A 135 -15.84 -9.21 5.89
N SER A 136 -16.18 -10.08 4.93
CA SER A 136 -15.33 -10.36 3.78
C SER A 136 -15.28 -9.16 2.85
N CYS A 137 -14.12 -8.94 2.24
CA CYS A 137 -13.94 -7.91 1.24
C CYS A 137 -14.04 -8.50 -0.17
N VAL A 138 -14.94 -7.94 -0.99
CA VAL A 138 -15.09 -8.31 -2.40
C VAL A 138 -14.73 -7.13 -3.31
N PRO A 139 -14.30 -7.36 -4.56
CA PRO A 139 -13.98 -6.28 -5.48
C PRO A 139 -15.19 -5.40 -5.75
N PHE A 140 -15.00 -4.09 -5.82
CA PHE A 140 -16.04 -3.16 -6.28
C PHE A 140 -16.22 -3.32 -7.80
N ILE A 141 -17.45 -3.59 -8.24
CA ILE A 141 -17.85 -3.64 -9.65
C ILE A 141 -18.96 -2.62 -9.85
N TYR A 142 -18.82 -1.77 -10.87
CA TYR A 142 -19.81 -0.74 -11.18
C TYR A 142 -21.19 -1.36 -11.44
N GLY A 143 -22.21 -0.84 -10.75
CA GLY A 143 -23.59 -1.33 -10.84
C GLY A 143 -23.91 -2.51 -9.93
N LEU A 144 -22.92 -3.11 -9.26
CA LEU A 144 -23.14 -4.12 -8.23
C LEU A 144 -23.11 -3.50 -6.83
N THR A 145 -23.92 -4.06 -5.94
CA THR A 145 -23.96 -3.69 -4.52
C THR A 145 -23.56 -4.88 -3.66
N ALA A 146 -23.44 -4.71 -2.34
CA ALA A 146 -23.11 -5.82 -1.43
C ALA A 146 -24.09 -7.01 -1.57
N ASP A 147 -25.36 -6.73 -1.85
CA ASP A 147 -26.41 -7.76 -2.01
C ASP A 147 -26.26 -8.57 -3.30
N SER A 148 -25.41 -8.11 -4.23
CA SER A 148 -25.09 -8.83 -5.46
C SER A 148 -24.06 -9.96 -5.25
N TYR A 149 -23.49 -10.09 -4.05
CA TYR A 149 -22.50 -11.12 -3.72
C TYR A 149 -23.12 -12.15 -2.78
N SER A 150 -22.84 -13.43 -3.03
CA SER A 150 -23.16 -14.50 -2.09
C SER A 150 -22.16 -14.45 -0.94
N ASP A 151 -22.67 -14.18 0.26
CA ASP A 151 -21.88 -14.25 1.48
C ASP A 151 -21.83 -15.71 1.94
N CYS A 152 -20.68 -16.37 1.77
CA CYS A 152 -20.49 -17.78 2.15
C CYS A 152 -20.20 -17.86 3.65
N ILE A 153 -21.23 -17.86 4.50
CA ILE A 153 -21.16 -18.28 5.90
C ILE A 153 -22.17 -19.40 6.11
#